data_AF-A0A2E6IQM3-F1
#
_entry.id   AF-A0A2E6IQM3-F1
#
_cell.length_a   1.000
_cell.length_b   1.000
_cell.length_c   1.000
_cell.angle_alpha   90.00
_cell.angle_beta   90.00
_cell.angle_gamma   90.00
#
_symmetry.space_group_name_H-M   'P 1'
#
loop_
_entity.id
_entity.type
_entity.pdbx_description
1 polymer ?
#
loop_
_entity_poly.entity_id
_entity_poly.type
_entity_poly.pdbx_seq_one_letter_code
_entity_poly.pdbx_strand_id
1 'polypeptide(L)'
;MSRICHIELDDANLPPPTPEIEQERKVAMYDLIEQNSFALPARDGREVPPGPYRVILAIREKRLVFDIRTEDDRPAAEFHLSLSPFRQVVKDYWAICESYFDAVRNMPPSQIETIDMARRGIHNEGARVLEERLEGKAQVDADTARRLFTLICVLHFGG
;
A
#
# COMPACT_ATOMS: atom_id res chain seq x y z
N MET A 1 10.61 8.83 14.55
CA MET A 1 10.90 8.26 13.22
C MET A 1 10.43 9.26 12.16
N SER A 2 11.01 9.22 10.96
CA SER A 2 10.49 10.01 9.84
C SER A 2 9.11 9.48 9.40
N ARG A 3 8.42 10.23 8.53
CA ARG A 3 7.06 9.92 8.03
C ARG A 3 6.92 10.21 6.54
N ILE A 4 5.88 9.67 5.94
CA ILE A 4 5.31 10.06 4.65
C ILE A 4 4.48 11.33 4.88
N CYS A 5 4.79 12.42 4.18
CA CYS A 5 4.00 13.65 4.15
C CYS A 5 3.16 13.80 2.87
N HIS A 6 3.46 13.00 1.84
CA HIS A 6 2.73 12.99 0.58
C HIS A 6 2.76 11.59 -0.03
N ILE A 7 1.63 11.12 -0.53
CA ILE A 7 1.47 9.84 -1.21
C ILE A 7 0.79 10.06 -2.56
N GLU A 8 1.37 9.51 -3.61
CA GLU A 8 0.83 9.56 -4.97
C GLU A 8 0.80 8.16 -5.58
N LEU A 9 -0.24 7.86 -6.34
CA LEU A 9 -0.35 6.62 -7.11
C LEU A 9 -0.30 6.96 -8.60
N ASP A 10 0.68 6.42 -9.32
CA ASP A 10 0.76 6.49 -10.77
C ASP A 10 -0.12 5.38 -11.37
N ASP A 11 -1.39 5.72 -11.58
CA ASP A 11 -2.43 4.83 -12.12
C ASP A 11 -2.84 5.18 -13.56
N ALA A 12 -2.05 6.00 -14.26
CA ALA A 12 -2.38 6.54 -15.58
C ALA A 12 -2.66 5.47 -16.65
N ASN A 13 -2.18 4.24 -16.44
CA ASN A 13 -2.36 3.11 -17.35
C ASN A 13 -3.36 2.05 -16.84
N LEU A 14 -4.08 2.33 -15.75
CA LEU A 14 -5.06 1.42 -15.16
C LEU A 14 -6.48 1.75 -15.64
N PRO A 15 -7.38 0.74 -15.70
CA PRO A 15 -8.80 1.02 -15.89
C PRO A 15 -9.33 1.86 -14.72
N PRO A 16 -10.37 2.68 -14.94
CA PRO A 16 -11.00 3.42 -13.85
C PRO A 16 -11.45 2.47 -12.72
N PRO A 17 -11.13 2.79 -11.45
CA PRO A 17 -11.57 1.96 -10.33
C PRO A 17 -13.09 2.04 -10.16
N THR A 18 -13.69 1.01 -9.56
CA THR A 18 -15.09 1.10 -9.12
C THR A 18 -15.23 2.11 -7.97
N PRO A 19 -16.43 2.65 -7.69
CA PRO A 19 -16.65 3.56 -6.57
C PRO A 19 -16.16 3.00 -5.22
N GLU A 20 -16.32 1.70 -5.03
CA GLU A 20 -15.88 0.99 -3.82
C GLU A 20 -14.37 0.98 -3.67
N ILE A 21 -13.64 0.71 -4.76
CA ILE A 21 -12.16 0.72 -4.77
C ILE A 21 -11.62 2.13 -4.62
N GLU A 22 -12.27 3.11 -5.22
CA GLU A 22 -11.92 4.52 -5.02
C GLU A 22 -12.16 4.97 -3.56
N GLN A 23 -13.18 4.43 -2.90
CA GLN A 23 -13.41 4.67 -1.47
C GLN A 23 -12.31 4.04 -0.61
N GLU A 24 -11.91 2.80 -0.88
CA GLU A 24 -10.79 2.15 -0.17
C GLU A 24 -9.48 2.93 -0.36
N ARG A 25 -9.20 3.38 -1.58
CA ARG A 25 -8.05 4.24 -1.90
C ARG A 25 -8.04 5.49 -1.03
N LYS A 26 -9.14 6.25 -1.00
CA LYS A 26 -9.25 7.50 -0.24
C LYS A 26 -9.03 7.30 1.25
N VAL A 27 -9.64 6.26 1.83
CA VAL A 27 -9.47 5.93 3.26
C VAL A 27 -8.01 5.56 3.55
N ALA A 28 -7.41 4.68 2.73
CA ALA A 28 -6.02 4.28 2.94
C ALA A 28 -5.04 5.45 2.79
N MET A 29 -5.24 6.34 1.82
CA MET A 29 -4.42 7.56 1.67
C MET A 29 -4.58 8.50 2.86
N TYR A 30 -5.82 8.77 3.29
CA TYR A 30 -6.10 9.63 4.43
C TYR A 30 -5.45 9.11 5.70
N ASP A 31 -5.71 7.84 6.05
CA ASP A 31 -5.15 7.22 7.26
C ASP A 31 -3.63 7.16 7.22
N LEU A 32 -3.03 6.99 6.03
CA LEU A 32 -1.58 6.96 5.87
C LEU A 32 -0.97 8.32 6.13
N ILE A 33 -1.55 9.39 5.59
CA ILE A 33 -1.05 10.76 5.80
C ILE A 33 -1.24 11.22 7.25
N GLU A 34 -2.34 10.81 7.89
CA GLU A 34 -2.62 11.15 9.29
C GLU A 34 -1.66 10.45 10.25
N GLN A 35 -1.39 9.16 10.05
CA GLN A 35 -0.53 8.39 10.93
C GLN A 35 0.31 7.36 10.16
N ASN A 36 1.62 7.55 10.17
CA ASN A 36 2.55 6.57 9.64
C ASN A 36 3.95 6.71 10.25
N SER A 37 4.75 5.66 10.09
CA SER A 37 6.18 5.66 10.32
C SER A 37 6.88 5.17 9.07
N PHE A 38 7.79 5.97 8.52
CA PHE A 38 8.54 5.63 7.32
C PHE A 38 9.95 6.21 7.38
N ALA A 39 10.96 5.34 7.38
CA ALA A 39 12.35 5.73 7.37
C ALA A 39 13.14 4.98 6.31
N LEU A 40 14.07 5.68 5.66
CA LEU A 40 15.06 5.06 4.80
C LEU A 40 16.27 4.64 5.65
N PRO A 41 16.71 3.37 5.59
CA PRO A 41 17.91 2.94 6.30
C PRO A 41 19.16 3.56 5.64
N ALA A 42 20.22 3.76 6.44
CA ALA A 42 21.52 4.13 5.89
C ALA A 42 21.99 3.07 4.89
N ARG A 43 22.52 3.49 3.74
CA ARG A 43 23.13 2.62 2.73
C ARG A 43 24.60 2.97 2.60
N ASP A 44 25.45 1.95 2.49
CA ASP A 44 26.92 2.03 2.49
C ASP A 44 27.46 3.29 1.80
N GLY A 45 27.84 4.28 2.60
CA GLY A 45 28.51 5.51 2.16
C GLY A 45 27.61 6.59 1.53
N ARG A 46 26.28 6.45 1.53
CA ARG A 46 25.35 7.50 1.06
C ARG A 46 24.58 8.12 2.21
N GLU A 47 24.69 9.43 2.32
CA GLU A 47 23.86 10.21 3.24
C GLU A 47 22.40 10.10 2.79
N VAL A 48 21.53 9.70 3.71
CA VAL A 48 20.10 9.63 3.50
C VAL A 48 19.52 10.96 3.96
N PRO A 49 18.93 11.78 3.07
CA PRO A 49 18.31 13.04 3.47
C PRO A 49 17.25 12.77 4.55
N PRO A 50 17.19 13.57 5.63
CA PRO A 50 16.13 13.41 6.62
C PRO A 50 14.78 13.70 5.95
N GLY A 51 13.76 12.93 6.34
CA GLY A 51 12.39 13.21 5.92
C GLY A 51 11.74 14.37 6.70
N PRO A 52 10.45 14.64 6.48
CA PRO A 52 9.46 13.73 5.91
C PRO A 52 9.63 13.52 4.40
N TYR A 53 9.02 12.44 3.90
CA TYR A 53 9.16 12.01 2.51
C TYR A 53 7.87 12.11 1.73
N ARG A 54 8.01 12.41 0.45
CA ARG A 54 6.99 12.18 -0.57
C ARG A 54 7.22 10.79 -1.15
N VAL A 55 6.17 9.99 -1.26
CA VAL A 55 6.23 8.63 -1.80
C VAL A 55 5.32 8.55 -3.01
N ILE A 56 5.87 8.13 -4.13
CA ILE A 56 5.12 7.84 -5.35
C ILE A 56 5.18 6.34 -5.58
N LEU A 57 4.02 5.71 -5.66
CA LEU A 57 3.87 4.29 -5.97
C LEU A 57 3.45 4.13 -7.43
N ALA A 58 4.13 3.26 -8.16
CA ALA A 58 3.82 2.97 -9.56
C ALA A 58 4.00 1.50 -9.89
N ILE A 59 3.29 0.99 -10.90
CA ILE A 59 3.63 -0.29 -11.53
C ILE A 59 4.36 -0.01 -12.85
N ARG A 60 5.61 -0.44 -12.95
CA ARG A 60 6.43 -0.34 -14.17
C ARG A 60 7.05 -1.69 -14.49
N GLU A 61 6.90 -2.15 -15.73
CA GLU A 61 7.46 -3.45 -16.18
C GLU A 61 7.13 -4.62 -15.24
N LYS A 62 5.88 -4.69 -14.73
CA LYS A 62 5.41 -5.69 -13.75
C LYS A 62 6.15 -5.67 -12.41
N ARG A 63 6.74 -4.53 -12.03
CA ARG A 63 7.36 -4.28 -10.74
C ARG A 63 6.67 -3.12 -10.04
N LEU A 64 6.58 -3.23 -8.72
CA LEU A 64 6.15 -2.14 -7.86
C LEU A 64 7.33 -1.21 -7.62
N VAL A 65 7.18 0.05 -8.00
CA VAL A 65 8.19 1.10 -7.86
C VAL A 65 7.81 1.98 -6.68
N PHE A 66 8.77 2.20 -5.78
CA PHE A 66 8.74 3.25 -4.78
C PHE A 66 9.73 4.33 -5.22
N ASP A 67 9.22 5.48 -5.68
CA ASP A 67 10.00 6.72 -5.84
C ASP A 67 9.83 7.55 -4.55
N ILE A 68 10.93 7.75 -3.84
CA ILE A 68 10.97 8.42 -2.55
C ILE A 68 11.72 9.73 -2.72
N ARG A 69 11.05 10.82 -2.34
CA ARG A 69 11.60 12.17 -2.42
C ARG A 69 11.54 12.86 -1.07
N THR A 70 12.41 13.83 -0.88
CA THR A 70 12.31 14.76 0.24
C THR A 70 11.06 15.63 0.12
N GLU A 71 10.71 16.35 1.19
CA GLU A 71 9.59 17.28 1.21
C GLU A 71 9.67 18.35 0.10
N ASP A 72 10.88 18.80 -0.25
CA ASP A 72 11.18 19.73 -1.34
C ASP A 72 11.37 19.06 -2.72
N ASP A 73 10.83 17.85 -2.89
CA ASP A 73 10.77 17.10 -4.15
C ASP A 73 12.14 16.71 -4.75
N ARG A 74 13.18 16.61 -3.92
CA ARG A 74 14.49 16.08 -4.34
C ARG A 74 14.54 14.56 -4.21
N PRO A 75 15.17 13.84 -5.15
CA PRO A 75 15.33 12.38 -5.04
C PRO A 75 16.04 11.98 -3.74
N ALA A 76 15.42 11.08 -2.96
CA ALA A 76 15.99 10.51 -1.74
C ALA A 76 16.35 9.03 -1.93
N ALA A 77 15.44 8.26 -2.54
CA ALA A 77 15.70 6.86 -2.93
C ALA A 77 14.72 6.42 -4.02
N GLU A 78 15.11 5.42 -4.79
CA GLU A 78 14.20 4.66 -5.63
C GLU A 78 14.51 3.17 -5.47
N PHE A 79 13.49 2.34 -5.37
CA PHE A 79 13.65 0.90 -5.39
C PHE A 79 12.44 0.19 -5.99
N HIS A 80 12.70 -0.95 -6.62
CA HIS A 80 11.69 -1.76 -7.29
C HIS A 80 11.52 -3.09 -6.57
N LEU A 81 10.27 -3.50 -6.38
CA LEU A 81 9.90 -4.78 -5.80
C LEU A 81 9.27 -5.67 -6.86
N SER A 82 9.67 -6.94 -6.87
CA SER A 82 8.94 -7.95 -7.65
C SER A 82 7.51 -8.07 -7.12
N LEU A 83 6.53 -8.13 -8.03
CA LEU A 83 5.13 -8.39 -7.68
C LEU A 83 4.85 -9.87 -7.39
N SER A 84 5.72 -10.79 -7.81
CA SER A 84 5.48 -12.24 -7.65
C SER A 84 5.14 -12.67 -6.23
N PRO A 85 5.79 -12.18 -5.16
CA PRO A 85 5.44 -12.51 -3.77
C PRO A 85 4.04 -12.04 -3.34
N PHE A 86 3.50 -11.01 -3.98
CA PHE A 86 2.18 -10.45 -3.64
C PHE A 86 1.02 -11.15 -4.36
N ARG A 87 1.31 -12.01 -5.34
CA ARG A 87 0.30 -12.52 -6.28
C ARG A 87 -0.88 -13.22 -5.60
N GLN A 88 -0.60 -14.07 -4.62
CA GLN A 88 -1.65 -14.82 -3.92
C GLN A 88 -2.48 -13.89 -3.02
N VAL A 89 -1.83 -13.11 -2.17
CA VAL A 89 -2.54 -12.22 -1.24
C VAL A 89 -3.32 -11.12 -1.94
N VAL A 90 -2.87 -10.64 -3.11
CA VAL A 90 -3.66 -9.69 -3.92
C VAL A 90 -4.87 -10.38 -4.55
N LYS A 91 -4.75 -11.63 -5.02
CA LYS A 91 -5.91 -12.38 -5.49
C LYS A 91 -6.95 -12.57 -4.38
N ASP A 92 -6.49 -12.89 -3.18
CA ASP A 92 -7.37 -13.09 -2.02
C ASP A 92 -7.99 -11.77 -1.56
N TYR A 93 -7.26 -10.65 -1.67
CA TYR A 93 -7.78 -9.29 -1.44
C TYR A 93 -8.98 -8.99 -2.35
N TRP A 94 -8.85 -9.26 -3.65
CA TRP A 94 -9.94 -9.00 -4.59
C TRP A 94 -11.18 -9.85 -4.30
N ALA A 95 -10.97 -11.14 -4.00
CA ALA A 95 -12.07 -12.05 -3.66
C ALA A 95 -12.79 -11.65 -2.35
N ILE A 96 -12.05 -11.19 -1.33
CA ILE A 96 -12.65 -10.78 -0.07
C ILE A 96 -13.34 -9.41 -0.18
N CYS A 97 -12.81 -8.48 -0.98
CA CYS A 97 -13.48 -7.21 -1.25
C CYS A 97 -14.81 -7.43 -1.99
N GLU A 98 -14.85 -8.28 -3.01
CA GLU A 98 -16.11 -8.66 -3.68
C GLU A 98 -17.13 -9.24 -2.70
N SER A 99 -16.68 -10.20 -1.86
CA SER A 99 -17.53 -10.82 -0.83
C SER A 99 -18.02 -9.81 0.20
N TYR A 100 -17.18 -8.87 0.61
CA TYR A 100 -17.51 -7.82 1.56
C TYR A 100 -18.55 -6.86 1.00
N PHE A 101 -18.36 -6.38 -0.23
CA PHE A 101 -19.30 -5.44 -0.85
C PHE A 101 -20.66 -6.09 -1.12
N ASP A 102 -20.70 -7.37 -1.50
CA ASP A 102 -21.95 -8.11 -1.60
C ASP A 102 -22.65 -8.24 -0.23
N ALA A 103 -21.91 -8.62 0.81
CA ALA A 103 -22.45 -8.77 2.15
C ALA A 103 -22.98 -7.45 2.73
N VAL A 104 -22.26 -6.33 2.57
CA VAL A 104 -22.72 -5.01 3.05
C VAL A 104 -24.02 -4.57 2.37
N ARG A 105 -24.26 -5.00 1.13
CA ARG A 105 -25.50 -4.69 0.39
C ARG A 105 -26.66 -5.61 0.78
N ASN A 106 -26.38 -6.87 1.12
CA ASN A 106 -27.40 -7.92 1.20
C ASN A 106 -27.63 -8.50 2.61
N MET A 107 -26.72 -8.28 3.56
CA MET A 107 -26.73 -8.92 4.87
C MET A 107 -26.82 -7.91 6.02
N PRO A 108 -27.43 -8.28 7.16
CA PRO A 108 -27.41 -7.46 8.37
C PRO A 108 -25.98 -7.37 8.94
N PRO A 109 -25.61 -6.25 9.61
CA PRO A 109 -24.25 -6.03 10.13
C PRO A 109 -23.69 -7.16 11.00
N SER A 110 -24.55 -7.80 11.82
CA SER A 110 -24.17 -8.92 12.68
C SER A 110 -23.69 -10.16 11.92
N GLN A 111 -23.96 -10.26 10.61
CA GLN A 111 -23.52 -11.36 9.75
C GLN A 111 -22.26 -11.04 8.95
N ILE A 112 -21.80 -9.77 8.96
CA ILE A 112 -20.63 -9.32 8.21
C ILE A 112 -19.34 -9.52 9.01
N GLU A 113 -19.42 -9.66 10.33
CA GLU A 113 -18.25 -9.73 11.23
C GLU A 113 -17.22 -10.80 10.82
N THR A 114 -17.67 -11.97 10.37
CA THR A 114 -16.76 -13.04 9.90
C THR A 114 -16.02 -12.64 8.63
N ILE A 115 -16.69 -11.95 7.71
CA ILE A 115 -16.09 -11.42 6.48
C ILE A 115 -15.11 -10.30 6.82
N ASP A 116 -15.46 -9.43 7.77
CA ASP A 116 -14.56 -8.37 8.26
C ASP A 116 -13.30 -8.94 8.91
N MET A 117 -13.43 -10.01 9.69
CA MET A 117 -12.29 -10.71 10.28
C MET A 117 -11.38 -11.30 9.20
N ALA A 118 -11.95 -11.96 8.19
CA ALA A 118 -11.19 -12.50 7.07
C ALA A 118 -10.49 -11.41 6.26
N ARG A 119 -11.18 -10.30 5.98
CA ARG A 119 -10.63 -9.12 5.30
C ARG A 119 -9.44 -8.55 6.07
N ARG A 120 -9.56 -8.36 7.39
CA ARG A 120 -8.43 -7.94 8.23
C ARG A 120 -7.25 -8.93 8.15
N GLY A 121 -7.54 -10.23 8.10
CA GLY A 121 -6.53 -11.27 7.91
C GLY A 121 -5.71 -11.07 6.64
N ILE A 122 -6.38 -10.86 5.50
CA ILE A 122 -5.72 -10.62 4.20
C ILE A 122 -4.87 -9.35 4.19
N HIS A 123 -5.38 -8.26 4.77
CA HIS A 123 -4.61 -7.02 4.91
C HIS A 123 -3.35 -7.21 5.76
N ASN A 124 -3.44 -7.97 6.85
CA ASN A 124 -2.30 -8.25 7.73
C ASN A 124 -1.27 -9.17 7.06
N GLU A 125 -1.72 -10.16 6.29
CA GLU A 125 -0.83 -11.00 5.49
C GLU A 125 -0.08 -10.18 4.45
N GLY A 126 -0.80 -9.33 3.70
CA GLY A 126 -0.20 -8.46 2.69
C GLY A 126 0.78 -7.45 3.27
N ALA A 127 0.47 -6.91 4.45
CA ALA A 127 1.37 -6.05 5.20
C ALA A 127 2.70 -6.76 5.56
N ARG A 128 2.64 -8.00 6.05
CA ARG A 128 3.84 -8.79 6.38
C ARG A 128 4.69 -9.07 5.15
N VAL A 129 4.05 -9.46 4.04
CA VAL A 129 4.77 -9.64 2.76
C VAL A 129 5.47 -8.32 2.38
N LEU A 130 4.78 -7.18 2.49
CA LEU A 130 5.38 -5.88 2.19
C LEU A 130 6.57 -5.55 3.11
N GLU A 131 6.44 -5.76 4.41
CA GLU A 131 7.52 -5.56 5.39
C GLU A 131 8.77 -6.37 5.01
N GLU A 132 8.61 -7.67 4.74
CA GLU A 132 9.71 -8.54 4.29
C GLU A 132 10.35 -8.03 2.99
N ARG A 133 9.54 -7.54 2.04
CA ARG A 133 10.06 -6.98 0.78
C ARG A 133 10.79 -5.65 0.98
N LEU A 134 10.44 -4.89 2.01
CA LEU A 134 11.04 -3.59 2.36
C LEU A 134 12.32 -3.72 3.17
N GLU A 135 12.68 -4.90 3.67
CA GLU A 135 13.95 -5.12 4.38
C GLU A 135 15.15 -4.56 3.60
N GLY A 136 15.92 -3.71 4.28
CA GLY A 136 17.07 -2.97 3.73
C GLY A 136 16.72 -1.85 2.73
N LYS A 137 15.44 -1.51 2.54
CA LYS A 137 14.96 -0.48 1.60
C LYS A 137 14.19 0.62 2.30
N ALA A 138 13.27 0.25 3.19
CA ALA A 138 12.55 1.16 4.06
C ALA A 138 12.16 0.45 5.36
N GLN A 139 12.00 1.21 6.43
CA GLN A 139 11.46 0.77 7.71
C GLN A 139 10.08 1.39 7.87
N VAL A 140 9.09 0.56 8.14
CA VAL A 140 7.70 0.95 8.36
C VAL A 140 7.15 0.22 9.57
N ASP A 141 6.13 0.79 10.22
CA ASP A 141 5.32 0.04 11.20
C ASP A 141 4.20 -0.76 10.50
N ALA A 142 3.58 -1.68 11.24
CA ALA A 142 2.58 -2.60 10.72
C ALA A 142 1.34 -1.89 10.14
N ASP A 143 0.91 -0.79 10.75
CA ASP A 143 -0.23 -0.03 10.25
C ASP A 143 0.11 0.73 8.96
N THR A 144 1.32 1.26 8.85
CA THR A 144 1.86 1.87 7.64
C THR A 144 1.95 0.84 6.52
N ALA A 145 2.51 -0.34 6.81
CA ALA A 145 2.60 -1.45 5.86
C ALA A 145 1.22 -1.89 5.36
N ARG A 146 0.24 -2.00 6.25
CA ARG A 146 -1.15 -2.35 5.91
C ARG A 146 -1.82 -1.34 4.99
N ARG A 147 -1.63 -0.04 5.24
CA ARG A 147 -2.16 1.04 4.40
C ARG A 147 -1.47 1.09 3.05
N LEU A 148 -0.14 0.97 3.01
CA LEU A 148 0.63 0.86 1.77
C LEU A 148 0.20 -0.36 0.95
N PHE A 149 0.03 -1.53 1.58
CA PHE A 149 -0.48 -2.73 0.92
C PHE A 149 -1.84 -2.50 0.27
N THR A 150 -2.76 -1.81 0.95
CA THR A 150 -4.07 -1.47 0.39
C THR A 150 -3.92 -0.63 -0.88
N LEU A 151 -3.04 0.38 -0.88
CA LEU A 151 -2.77 1.20 -2.06
C LEU A 151 -2.09 0.40 -3.19
N ILE A 152 -1.24 -0.56 -2.85
CA ILE A 152 -0.62 -1.48 -3.82
C ILE A 152 -1.67 -2.37 -4.48
N CYS A 153 -2.63 -2.91 -3.71
CA CYS A 153 -3.75 -3.65 -4.27
C CYS A 153 -4.52 -2.81 -5.27
N VAL A 154 -4.84 -1.56 -4.93
CA VAL A 154 -5.52 -0.61 -5.82
C VAL A 154 -4.73 -0.37 -7.11
N LEU A 155 -3.40 -0.25 -7.05
CA LEU A 155 -2.52 -0.12 -8.22
C LEU A 155 -2.39 -1.40 -9.05
N HIS A 156 -2.68 -2.57 -8.47
CA HIS A 156 -2.66 -3.85 -9.17
C HIS A 156 -4.04 -4.21 -9.74
N PHE A 157 -5.04 -3.32 -9.63
CA PHE A 157 -6.37 -3.54 -10.19
C PHE A 157 -6.31 -3.68 -11.71
N GLY A 158 -6.77 -4.81 -12.23
CA GLY A 158 -6.94 -5.02 -13.68
C GLY A 158 -5.74 -5.61 -14.43
N GLY A 159 -4.70 -6.11 -13.76
CA GLY A 159 -3.62 -6.87 -14.42
C GLY A 159 -2.58 -7.46 -13.50
#